data_AF-I1HFE0-F1
#
_entry.id   AF-I1HFE0-F1
#
_cell.length_a   1.000
_cell.length_b   1.000
_cell.length_c   1.000
_cell.angle_alpha   90.00
_cell.angle_beta   90.00
_cell.angle_gamma   90.00
#
_symmetry.space_group_name_H-M   'P 1'
#
loop_
_entity.id
_entity.type
_entity.pdbx_description
1 polymer ?
#
loop_
_entity_poly.entity_id
_entity_poly.type
_entity_poly.pdbx_seq_one_letter_code
_entity_poly.pdbx_strand_id
1 'polypeptide(L)'
;MGNTGSTGSSNPPRPPFDGRGHGLPPPYYHRYPPWPPSAAAPPPVPVPAQVERHRAVAVHAGVNVKGDTLRLVPDDDGRCLLLAFSFDADAPGSITVYFFAQEDDDHVLKATKENVLQPVKITFKEGQGQEFKQPSGTGINVSMFEESELTKVGEDGVFPVAFKVEVGISSNQESEREQDAEDSKSLVKFAVFVKKEKAEYGVRVVQQIMWVNGTRYVLQEIYGIRNTTDKNVPEDDFGKECVVCLSEPRDTTVLPCRHMCLCRECAQLLRFQTNKCPICRQPVERLLEIEVDSNMLHQGDQ
;
A
#
# COMPACT_ATOMS: atom_id res chain seq x y z
N MET A 1 63.50 21.03 27.11
CA MET A 1 62.47 21.85 26.42
C MET A 1 61.12 21.50 27.00
N GLY A 2 60.35 22.51 27.43
CA GLY A 2 58.90 22.59 27.75
C GLY A 2 58.18 21.36 28.32
N ASN A 3 57.79 21.27 29.60
CA ASN A 3 56.85 22.06 30.42
C ASN A 3 55.37 21.58 30.37
N THR A 4 54.81 21.46 31.57
CA THR A 4 53.52 20.91 32.01
C THR A 4 52.29 21.78 31.67
N GLY A 5 51.07 21.22 31.69
CA GLY A 5 49.86 22.01 32.02
C GLY A 5 48.52 21.47 31.52
N SER A 6 47.68 21.06 32.47
CA SER A 6 46.25 20.73 32.32
C SER A 6 45.35 21.97 32.17
N THR A 7 44.03 21.74 32.15
CA THR A 7 42.88 22.68 32.15
C THR A 7 42.58 23.30 30.78
N GLY A 8 41.36 23.59 30.37
CA GLY A 8 40.06 23.71 31.02
C GLY A 8 39.13 24.36 29.99
N SER A 9 37.83 24.06 30.06
CA SER A 9 36.77 24.62 29.21
C SER A 9 36.70 26.15 29.29
N SER A 10 36.51 26.82 28.14
CA SER A 10 35.91 28.17 28.10
C SER A 10 35.30 28.48 26.73
N ASN A 11 33.98 28.64 26.70
CA ASN A 11 33.21 29.20 25.57
C ASN A 11 33.59 30.68 25.32
N PRO A 12 33.43 31.18 24.07
CA PRO A 12 33.76 32.56 23.73
C PRO A 12 32.78 33.57 24.35
N PRO A 13 33.22 34.83 24.59
CA PRO A 13 32.42 35.85 25.25
C PRO A 13 31.33 36.43 24.34
N ARG A 14 30.16 36.73 24.92
CA ARG A 14 29.09 37.50 24.26
C ARG A 14 29.47 38.99 24.19
N PRO A 15 29.09 39.72 23.11
CA PRO A 15 29.33 41.15 22.99
C PRO A 15 28.40 41.98 23.89
N PRO A 16 28.76 43.23 24.22
CA PRO A 16 28.01 44.07 25.13
C PRO A 16 26.73 44.62 24.49
N PHE A 17 25.66 44.68 25.27
CA PHE A 17 24.40 45.33 24.92
C PHE A 17 24.53 46.84 25.13
N ASP A 18 24.62 47.62 24.06
CA ASP A 18 24.42 49.07 24.11
C ASP A 18 22.92 49.39 23.96
N GLY A 19 22.33 49.88 25.04
CA GLY A 19 20.97 50.39 25.05
C GLY A 19 20.91 51.81 24.48
N ARG A 20 20.17 51.99 23.38
CA ARG A 20 19.37 53.18 23.05
C ARG A 20 18.68 52.97 21.70
N GLY A 21 17.37 52.74 21.73
CA GLY A 21 16.53 52.67 20.53
C GLY A 21 15.08 52.54 20.96
N HIS A 22 14.35 53.67 20.93
CA HIS A 22 12.92 53.72 21.20
C HIS A 22 12.17 52.89 20.14
N GLY A 23 11.53 51.81 20.58
CA GLY A 23 10.57 51.03 19.80
C GLY A 23 9.52 50.47 20.74
N LEU A 24 8.25 50.83 20.51
CA LEU A 24 7.10 50.36 21.28
C LEU A 24 7.01 48.82 21.24
N PRO A 25 6.77 48.11 22.36
CA PRO A 25 6.57 46.67 22.34
C PRO A 25 5.14 46.33 21.84
N PRO A 26 4.95 45.24 21.07
CA PRO A 26 3.62 44.78 20.67
C PRO A 26 2.81 44.31 21.90
N PRO A 27 1.47 44.51 21.91
CA PRO A 27 0.64 44.05 23.01
C PRO A 27 0.45 42.53 22.91
N TYR A 28 0.39 41.86 24.06
CA TYR A 28 0.16 40.42 24.25
C TYR A 28 1.40 39.50 24.20
N TYR A 29 2.39 39.78 25.05
CA TYR A 29 3.10 38.68 25.72
C TYR A 29 2.32 38.31 27.00
N HIS A 30 1.70 37.13 27.02
CA HIS A 30 1.28 36.51 28.26
C HIS A 30 2.54 36.28 29.11
N ARG A 31 2.67 37.07 30.17
CA ARG A 31 3.72 36.94 31.18
C ARG A 31 3.42 35.67 31.97
N TYR A 32 4.08 34.57 31.62
CA TYR A 32 4.08 33.39 32.51
C TYR A 32 4.64 33.82 33.87
N PRO A 33 4.01 33.42 34.99
CA PRO A 33 4.55 33.68 36.31
C PRO A 33 5.97 33.07 36.41
N PRO A 34 6.90 33.70 37.14
CA PRO A 34 8.24 33.18 37.31
C PRO A 34 8.18 31.77 37.92
N TRP A 35 8.89 30.82 37.29
CA TRP A 35 8.99 29.46 37.81
C TRP A 35 9.63 29.49 39.22
N PRO A 36 9.07 28.76 40.20
CA PRO A 36 9.71 28.65 41.51
C PRO A 36 11.08 27.99 41.36
N PRO A 37 12.11 28.44 42.11
CA PRO A 37 13.51 28.01 41.96
C PRO A 37 13.81 26.53 42.30
N SER A 38 12.78 25.66 42.35
CA SER A 38 12.92 24.22 42.64
C SER A 38 12.08 23.32 41.73
N ALA A 39 11.53 23.83 40.63
CA ALA A 39 10.85 22.99 39.65
C ALA A 39 11.88 22.27 38.77
N ALA A 40 11.85 20.92 38.77
CA ALA A 40 12.64 20.12 37.86
C ALA A 40 12.31 20.50 36.41
N ALA A 41 13.32 20.55 35.54
CA ALA A 41 13.11 20.80 34.12
C ALA A 41 12.13 19.75 33.56
N PRO A 42 11.16 20.14 32.71
CA PRO A 42 10.28 19.18 32.07
C PRO A 42 11.14 18.18 31.28
N PRO A 43 10.74 16.90 31.22
CA PRO A 43 11.46 15.91 30.42
C PRO A 43 11.56 16.39 28.98
N PRO A 44 12.69 16.14 28.29
CA PRO A 44 12.84 16.53 26.90
C PRO A 44 11.67 15.94 26.09
N VAL A 45 10.97 16.83 25.38
CA VAL A 45 9.90 16.42 24.46
C VAL A 45 10.55 15.48 23.43
N PRO A 46 10.01 14.26 23.22
CA PRO A 46 10.52 13.39 22.18
C PRO A 46 10.51 14.16 20.85
N VAL A 47 11.67 14.28 20.21
CA VAL A 47 11.74 14.79 18.84
C VAL A 47 10.85 13.87 18.02
N PRO A 48 9.82 14.37 17.32
CA PRO A 48 8.96 13.50 16.52
C PRO A 48 9.85 12.79 15.50
N ALA A 49 9.76 11.46 15.42
CA ALA A 49 10.38 10.70 14.35
C ALA A 49 10.03 11.37 13.01
N GLN A 50 10.98 11.52 12.10
CA GLN A 50 10.76 12.26 10.86
C GLN A 50 9.58 11.66 10.09
N VAL A 51 8.79 12.52 9.43
CA VAL A 51 7.82 12.05 8.42
C VAL A 51 8.64 11.52 7.25
N GLU A 52 8.47 10.25 6.91
CA GLU A 52 9.17 9.65 5.79
C GLU A 52 8.50 10.11 4.49
N ARG A 53 9.24 10.89 3.70
CA ARG A 53 8.74 11.45 2.44
C ARG A 53 9.13 10.54 1.29
N HIS A 54 8.14 10.14 0.50
CA HIS A 54 8.35 9.30 -0.66
C HIS A 54 7.69 9.95 -1.89
N ARG A 55 8.47 10.12 -2.96
CA ARG A 55 7.91 10.52 -4.25
C ARG A 55 7.27 9.30 -4.91
N ALA A 56 6.01 9.41 -5.31
CA ALA A 56 5.32 8.32 -5.98
C ALA A 56 5.78 8.24 -7.43
N VAL A 57 6.21 7.05 -7.85
CA VAL A 57 6.43 6.71 -9.26
C VAL A 57 5.35 5.71 -9.65
N ALA A 58 4.59 6.01 -10.70
CA ALA A 58 3.61 5.08 -11.22
C ALA A 58 4.32 3.87 -11.82
N VAL A 59 4.08 2.69 -11.26
CA VAL A 59 4.56 1.41 -11.78
C VAL A 59 3.33 0.57 -12.13
N HIS A 60 3.27 0.03 -13.35
CA HIS A 60 2.16 -0.79 -13.81
C HIS A 60 2.67 -2.10 -14.42
N ALA A 61 1.95 -3.19 -14.12
CA ALA A 61 2.25 -4.53 -14.64
C ALA A 61 1.76 -4.76 -16.08
N GLY A 62 1.16 -3.75 -16.72
CA GLY A 62 0.45 -3.93 -18.01
C GLY A 62 -0.88 -4.67 -17.88
N VAL A 63 -1.36 -4.88 -16.65
CA VAL A 63 -2.66 -5.48 -16.34
C VAL A 63 -3.27 -4.83 -15.10
N ASN A 64 -4.58 -4.61 -15.15
CA ASN A 64 -5.38 -4.10 -14.06
C ASN A 64 -6.54 -5.06 -13.74
N VAL A 65 -6.47 -5.74 -12.61
CA VAL A 65 -7.55 -6.63 -12.15
C VAL A 65 -8.48 -5.87 -11.22
N LYS A 66 -9.75 -5.74 -11.62
CA LYS A 66 -10.80 -4.99 -10.92
C LYS A 66 -11.22 -5.74 -9.66
N GLY A 67 -10.68 -5.34 -8.51
CA GLY A 67 -10.79 -6.07 -7.25
C GLY A 67 -12.21 -6.27 -6.74
N ASP A 68 -13.10 -5.33 -7.02
CA ASP A 68 -14.53 -5.36 -6.69
C ASP A 68 -15.32 -6.43 -7.47
N THR A 69 -14.82 -6.84 -8.64
CA THR A 69 -15.43 -7.90 -9.46
C THR A 69 -14.97 -9.30 -9.09
N LEU A 70 -13.96 -9.42 -8.23
CA LEU A 70 -13.38 -10.69 -7.80
C LEU A 70 -14.39 -11.49 -6.97
N ARG A 71 -14.74 -12.67 -7.46
CA ARG A 71 -15.81 -13.50 -6.88
C ARG A 71 -15.55 -14.98 -7.10
N LEU A 72 -16.26 -15.78 -6.31
CA LEU A 72 -16.39 -17.22 -6.52
C LEU A 72 -17.78 -17.48 -7.10
N VAL A 73 -17.83 -18.28 -8.17
CA VAL A 73 -19.07 -18.70 -8.82
C VAL A 73 -19.18 -20.23 -8.80
N PRO A 74 -20.39 -20.80 -8.73
CA PRO A 74 -20.56 -22.24 -8.85
C PRO A 74 -20.05 -22.76 -10.20
N ASP A 75 -19.39 -23.92 -10.17
CA ASP A 75 -19.09 -24.72 -11.36
C ASP A 75 -20.35 -25.47 -11.85
N ASP A 76 -20.28 -26.06 -13.04
CA ASP A 76 -21.38 -26.81 -13.67
C ASP A 76 -21.82 -28.01 -12.82
N ASP A 77 -20.95 -28.52 -11.94
CA ASP A 77 -21.25 -29.61 -11.00
C ASP A 77 -22.02 -29.17 -9.75
N GLY A 78 -22.16 -27.86 -9.52
CA GLY A 78 -22.83 -27.25 -8.38
C GLY A 78 -22.15 -27.45 -7.02
N ARG A 79 -20.96 -28.08 -6.98
CA ARG A 79 -20.21 -28.39 -5.76
C ARG A 79 -18.88 -27.65 -5.69
N CYS A 80 -18.24 -27.44 -6.84
CA CYS A 80 -16.99 -26.71 -6.93
C CYS A 80 -17.24 -25.22 -7.14
N LEU A 81 -16.30 -24.42 -6.67
CA LEU A 81 -16.30 -22.97 -6.85
C LEU A 81 -15.16 -22.57 -7.79
N LEU A 82 -15.49 -21.72 -8.76
CA LEU A 82 -14.59 -21.16 -9.76
C LEU A 82 -14.33 -19.68 -9.45
N LEU A 83 -13.09 -19.26 -9.54
CA LEU A 83 -12.67 -17.87 -9.48
C LEU A 83 -13.08 -17.15 -10.77
N ALA A 84 -13.68 -15.97 -10.62
CA ALA A 84 -14.01 -15.08 -11.72
C ALA A 84 -13.74 -13.63 -11.35
N PHE A 85 -13.32 -12.83 -12.33
CA PHE A 85 -13.08 -11.39 -12.18
C PHE A 85 -12.99 -10.71 -13.54
N SER A 86 -13.15 -9.39 -13.54
CA SER A 86 -12.89 -8.55 -14.69
C SER A 86 -11.50 -7.92 -14.63
N PHE A 87 -10.89 -7.72 -15.79
CA PHE A 87 -9.57 -7.12 -15.90
C PHE A 87 -9.41 -6.36 -17.21
N ASP A 88 -8.45 -5.45 -17.22
CA ASP A 88 -7.96 -4.76 -18.41
C ASP A 88 -6.50 -5.17 -18.61
N ALA A 89 -6.09 -5.44 -19.85
CA ALA A 89 -4.72 -5.82 -20.17
C ALA A 89 -4.20 -5.06 -21.38
N ASP A 90 -2.98 -4.53 -21.26
CA ASP A 90 -2.33 -3.71 -22.28
C ASP A 90 -1.60 -4.56 -23.34
N ALA A 91 -1.40 -5.86 -23.06
CA ALA A 91 -0.76 -6.81 -23.96
C ALA A 91 -1.30 -8.24 -23.70
N PRO A 92 -1.09 -9.19 -24.62
CA PRO A 92 -1.42 -10.60 -24.41
C PRO A 92 -0.67 -11.20 -23.22
N GLY A 93 -1.26 -12.22 -22.61
CA GLY A 93 -0.69 -12.80 -21.40
C GLY A 93 -1.39 -14.07 -20.96
N SER A 94 -1.19 -14.42 -19.69
CA SER A 94 -1.84 -15.57 -19.08
C SER A 94 -2.18 -15.36 -17.62
N ILE A 95 -3.26 -15.98 -17.18
CA ILE A 95 -3.71 -16.05 -15.79
C ILE A 95 -3.53 -17.48 -15.34
N THR A 96 -2.81 -17.68 -14.24
CA THR A 96 -2.65 -18.98 -13.59
C THR A 96 -3.26 -18.93 -12.20
N VAL A 97 -4.21 -19.81 -11.91
CA VAL A 97 -4.88 -19.90 -10.60
C VAL A 97 -4.32 -21.08 -9.81
N TYR A 98 -4.04 -20.84 -8.53
CA TYR A 98 -3.48 -21.79 -7.58
C TYR A 98 -4.39 -21.86 -6.35
N PHE A 99 -4.60 -23.08 -5.84
CA PHE A 99 -5.19 -23.29 -4.53
C PHE A 99 -4.11 -23.79 -3.55
N PHE A 100 -4.14 -23.30 -2.32
CA PHE A 100 -3.12 -23.57 -1.29
C PHE A 100 -1.71 -23.26 -1.79
N ALA A 101 -1.54 -22.03 -2.29
CA ALA A 101 -0.31 -21.56 -2.90
C ALA A 101 0.70 -21.10 -1.85
N GLN A 102 1.97 -21.41 -2.08
CA GLN A 102 3.09 -20.96 -1.27
C GLN A 102 4.18 -20.44 -2.21
N GLU A 103 4.82 -19.35 -1.81
CA GLU A 103 5.97 -18.82 -2.51
C GLU A 103 7.24 -19.40 -1.86
N ASP A 104 8.15 -19.94 -2.66
CA ASP A 104 9.45 -20.42 -2.15
C ASP A 104 10.50 -19.30 -2.07
N ASP A 105 11.71 -19.65 -1.65
CA ASP A 105 12.83 -18.71 -1.47
C ASP A 105 13.23 -18.02 -2.79
N ASP A 106 12.98 -18.66 -3.93
CA ASP A 106 13.23 -18.14 -5.29
C ASP A 106 12.05 -17.33 -5.84
N HIS A 107 11.05 -17.03 -5.00
CA HIS A 107 9.84 -16.31 -5.35
C HIS A 107 8.93 -17.03 -6.36
N VAL A 108 9.08 -18.35 -6.49
CA VAL A 108 8.26 -19.18 -7.36
C VAL A 108 7.01 -19.62 -6.61
N LEU A 109 5.85 -19.36 -7.21
CA LEU A 109 4.56 -19.75 -6.65
C LEU A 109 4.28 -21.23 -6.96
N LYS A 110 4.05 -22.02 -5.91
CA LYS A 110 3.77 -23.47 -6.00
C LYS A 110 2.49 -23.82 -5.25
N ALA A 111 1.75 -24.82 -5.70
CA ALA A 111 0.58 -25.34 -4.99
C ALA A 111 1.01 -26.47 -4.04
N THR A 112 0.76 -26.31 -2.74
CA THR A 112 1.12 -27.33 -1.73
C THR A 112 0.27 -28.60 -1.86
N LYS A 113 -0.91 -28.50 -2.48
CA LYS A 113 -1.85 -29.61 -2.72
C LYS A 113 -2.05 -29.90 -4.22
N GLU A 114 -0.99 -29.78 -5.03
CA GLU A 114 -1.04 -29.96 -6.50
C GLU A 114 -1.60 -31.31 -6.96
N ASN A 115 -1.39 -32.38 -6.18
CA ASN A 115 -1.95 -33.71 -6.48
C ASN A 115 -3.49 -33.76 -6.40
N VAL A 116 -4.12 -32.80 -5.74
CA VAL A 116 -5.57 -32.70 -5.56
C VAL A 116 -6.14 -31.57 -6.42
N LEU A 117 -5.46 -30.42 -6.44
CA LEU A 117 -5.86 -29.22 -7.15
C LEU A 117 -4.68 -28.69 -7.96
N GLN A 118 -4.61 -29.09 -9.23
CA GLN A 118 -3.56 -28.64 -10.13
C GLN A 118 -3.78 -27.17 -10.52
N PRO A 119 -2.72 -26.34 -10.57
CA PRO A 119 -2.82 -24.99 -11.09
C PRO A 119 -3.34 -24.98 -12.52
N VAL A 120 -4.27 -24.08 -12.82
CA VAL A 120 -4.83 -23.93 -14.17
C VAL A 120 -4.33 -22.65 -14.80
N LYS A 121 -3.74 -22.75 -16.00
CA LYS A 121 -3.22 -21.62 -16.79
C LYS A 121 -4.09 -21.37 -18.02
N ILE A 122 -4.52 -20.12 -18.19
CA ILE A 122 -5.38 -19.67 -19.28
C ILE A 122 -4.72 -18.46 -19.94
N THR A 123 -4.65 -18.44 -21.26
CA THR A 123 -4.12 -17.29 -22.01
C THR A 123 -5.21 -16.28 -22.36
N PHE A 124 -4.82 -15.02 -22.52
CA PHE A 124 -5.70 -13.92 -22.93
C PHE A 124 -5.00 -13.00 -23.93
N LYS A 125 -5.78 -12.17 -24.62
CA LYS A 125 -5.28 -11.11 -25.51
C LYS A 125 -5.35 -9.76 -24.81
N GLU A 126 -4.70 -8.75 -25.38
CA GLU A 126 -4.92 -7.36 -24.96
C GLU A 126 -6.39 -6.95 -25.12
N GLY A 127 -6.84 -6.06 -24.25
CA GLY A 127 -8.22 -5.59 -24.26
C GLY A 127 -8.69 -5.06 -22.91
N GLN A 128 -9.69 -4.21 -22.95
CA GLN A 128 -10.34 -3.63 -21.77
C GLN A 128 -11.67 -4.34 -21.47
N GLY A 129 -12.07 -4.37 -20.21
CA GLY A 129 -13.33 -4.95 -19.75
C GLY A 129 -13.43 -6.46 -19.97
N GLN A 130 -12.29 -7.15 -20.04
CA GLN A 130 -12.26 -8.60 -20.21
C GLN A 130 -12.80 -9.29 -18.97
N GLU A 131 -13.43 -10.44 -19.17
CA GLU A 131 -13.92 -11.29 -18.08
C GLU A 131 -13.14 -12.61 -18.06
N PHE A 132 -12.53 -12.89 -16.92
CA PHE A 132 -11.94 -14.18 -16.62
C PHE A 132 -12.93 -15.00 -15.78
N LYS A 133 -13.10 -16.27 -16.17
CA LYS A 133 -13.72 -17.32 -15.36
C LYS A 133 -12.85 -18.56 -15.47
N GLN A 134 -12.54 -19.22 -14.36
CA GLN A 134 -11.84 -20.50 -14.40
C GLN A 134 -12.60 -21.52 -15.27
N PRO A 135 -11.90 -22.38 -16.03
CA PRO A 135 -12.53 -23.46 -16.79
C PRO A 135 -13.31 -24.43 -15.89
N SER A 136 -14.45 -24.93 -16.38
CA SER A 136 -15.23 -25.93 -15.66
C SER A 136 -14.41 -27.17 -15.33
N GLY A 137 -14.60 -27.74 -14.14
CA GLY A 137 -13.85 -28.89 -13.61
C GLY A 137 -12.50 -28.55 -12.96
N THR A 138 -12.10 -27.26 -12.93
CA THR A 138 -10.85 -26.81 -12.29
C THR A 138 -11.08 -26.08 -10.96
N GLY A 139 -12.33 -26.00 -10.52
CA GLY A 139 -12.72 -25.33 -9.29
C GLY A 139 -12.35 -26.11 -8.04
N ILE A 140 -12.53 -25.46 -6.89
CA ILE A 140 -12.29 -26.04 -5.57
C ILE A 140 -13.61 -26.48 -4.93
N ASN A 141 -13.66 -27.71 -4.41
CA ASN A 141 -14.70 -28.12 -3.49
C ASN A 141 -14.28 -27.79 -2.05
N VAL A 142 -14.77 -26.67 -1.53
CA VAL A 142 -14.44 -26.16 -0.18
C VAL A 142 -14.82 -27.12 0.94
N SER A 143 -15.78 -28.03 0.74
CA SER A 143 -16.18 -29.00 1.77
C SER A 143 -15.14 -30.10 2.03
N MET A 144 -14.12 -30.23 1.16
CA MET A 144 -13.03 -31.19 1.32
C MET A 144 -11.90 -30.67 2.24
N PHE A 145 -12.00 -29.43 2.73
CA PHE A 145 -10.93 -28.77 3.48
C PHE A 145 -11.45 -28.19 4.78
N GLU A 146 -10.56 -28.01 5.75
CA GLU A 146 -10.94 -27.37 7.01
C GLU A 146 -11.17 -25.86 6.82
N GLU A 147 -12.12 -25.29 7.56
CA GLU A 147 -12.44 -23.85 7.46
C GLU A 147 -11.24 -22.96 7.79
N SER A 148 -10.37 -23.38 8.71
CA SER A 148 -9.11 -22.73 9.07
C SER A 148 -8.16 -22.62 7.89
N GLU A 149 -8.02 -23.69 7.10
CA GLU A 149 -7.16 -23.73 5.90
C GLU A 149 -7.68 -22.85 4.76
N LEU A 150 -8.98 -22.52 4.76
CA LEU A 150 -9.61 -21.71 3.72
C LEU A 150 -9.67 -20.23 4.08
N THR A 151 -9.92 -19.91 5.35
CA THR A 151 -10.25 -18.54 5.77
C THR A 151 -9.06 -17.74 6.29
N LYS A 152 -7.90 -18.37 6.44
CA LYS A 152 -6.68 -17.76 6.98
C LYS A 152 -5.48 -18.10 6.11
N VAL A 153 -4.44 -17.27 6.23
CA VAL A 153 -3.10 -17.62 5.73
C VAL A 153 -2.52 -18.66 6.71
N GLY A 154 -2.03 -19.78 6.19
CA GLY A 154 -1.41 -20.84 6.97
C GLY A 154 -0.13 -20.36 7.67
N GLU A 155 0.27 -21.03 8.75
CA GLU A 155 1.45 -20.66 9.54
C GLU A 155 2.74 -20.69 8.70
N ASP A 156 2.81 -21.59 7.72
CA ASP A 156 3.93 -21.71 6.77
C ASP A 156 3.86 -20.71 5.59
N GLY A 157 2.96 -19.72 5.64
CA GLY A 157 2.76 -18.76 4.55
C GLY A 157 1.96 -19.33 3.37
N VAL A 158 1.13 -20.35 3.62
CA VAL A 158 0.25 -20.93 2.60
C VAL A 158 -1.01 -20.08 2.44
N PHE A 159 -1.26 -19.60 1.23
CA PHE A 159 -2.43 -18.83 0.87
C PHE A 159 -3.50 -19.73 0.24
N PRO A 160 -4.75 -19.72 0.73
CA PRO A 160 -5.82 -20.58 0.23
C PRO A 160 -6.10 -20.41 -1.27
N VAL A 161 -6.01 -19.18 -1.77
CA VAL A 161 -6.14 -18.84 -3.19
C VAL A 161 -4.99 -17.92 -3.57
N ALA A 162 -4.36 -18.18 -4.71
CA ALA A 162 -3.52 -17.20 -5.38
C ALA A 162 -3.77 -17.25 -6.87
N PHE A 163 -3.61 -16.11 -7.55
CA PHE A 163 -3.55 -16.10 -9.00
C PHE A 163 -2.44 -15.18 -9.48
N LYS A 164 -1.69 -15.68 -10.45
CA LYS A 164 -0.59 -14.98 -11.12
C LYS A 164 -1.07 -14.57 -12.50
N VAL A 165 -0.93 -13.29 -12.82
CA VAL A 165 -1.16 -12.75 -14.15
C VAL A 165 0.20 -12.36 -14.71
N GLU A 166 0.55 -12.95 -15.85
CA GLU A 166 1.79 -12.68 -16.58
C GLU A 166 1.41 -11.97 -17.88
N VAL A 167 2.01 -10.81 -18.12
CA VAL A 167 1.81 -10.05 -19.36
C VAL A 167 3.09 -10.15 -20.16
N GLY A 168 3.00 -10.71 -21.36
CA GLY A 168 4.14 -10.84 -22.26
C GLY A 168 4.34 -9.55 -23.06
N ILE A 169 5.59 -9.20 -23.32
CA ILE A 169 5.91 -8.35 -24.47
C ILE A 169 6.01 -9.30 -25.66
N SER A 170 5.27 -9.02 -26.73
CA SER A 170 5.35 -9.82 -27.95
C SER A 170 6.74 -9.69 -28.60
N SER A 171 7.68 -10.56 -28.26
CA SER A 171 8.83 -10.84 -29.10
C SER A 171 8.44 -11.95 -30.06
N ASN A 172 8.07 -11.58 -31.28
CA ASN A 172 8.22 -12.48 -32.41
C ASN A 172 9.73 -12.75 -32.59
N GLN A 173 10.29 -13.70 -31.85
CA GLN A 173 11.42 -14.55 -32.24
C GLN A 173 11.73 -15.57 -31.15
N GLU A 174 11.66 -16.84 -31.53
CA GLU A 174 12.32 -17.94 -30.83
C GLU A 174 13.82 -17.65 -30.78
N SER A 175 14.31 -17.10 -29.68
CA SER A 175 15.73 -17.13 -29.36
C SER A 175 15.91 -17.36 -27.88
N GLU A 176 16.18 -18.60 -27.53
CA GLU A 176 16.60 -19.07 -26.21
C GLU A 176 17.75 -18.21 -25.68
N ARG A 177 17.49 -17.25 -24.77
CA ARG A 177 18.50 -16.69 -23.86
C ARG A 177 17.88 -16.27 -22.53
N GLU A 178 18.65 -16.47 -21.47
CA GLU A 178 18.41 -16.14 -20.06
C GLU A 178 18.18 -14.63 -19.77
N GLN A 179 17.84 -13.83 -20.79
CA GLN A 179 17.52 -12.41 -20.73
C GLN A 179 16.00 -12.12 -20.73
N ASP A 180 15.16 -13.12 -21.04
CA ASP A 180 13.69 -12.95 -21.10
C ASP A 180 13.00 -12.75 -19.74
N ALA A 181 13.69 -13.05 -18.62
CA ALA A 181 13.14 -12.86 -17.29
C ALA A 181 13.08 -11.37 -16.89
N GLU A 182 13.95 -10.53 -17.47
CA GLU A 182 14.13 -9.13 -17.08
C GLU A 182 12.97 -8.25 -17.55
N ASP A 183 12.29 -8.61 -18.65
CA ASP A 183 11.20 -7.84 -19.27
C ASP A 183 9.79 -8.38 -18.95
N SER A 184 9.70 -9.52 -18.26
CA SER A 184 8.41 -10.13 -17.91
C SER A 184 7.73 -9.37 -16.76
N LYS A 185 6.56 -8.78 -17.02
CA LYS A 185 5.74 -8.14 -15.99
C LYS A 185 4.75 -9.14 -15.44
N SER A 186 4.64 -9.22 -14.12
CA SER A 186 3.63 -10.07 -13.49
C SER A 186 2.98 -9.43 -12.27
N LEU A 187 1.74 -9.86 -12.03
CA LEU A 187 0.92 -9.47 -10.90
C LEU A 187 0.43 -10.74 -10.21
N VAL A 188 0.77 -10.90 -8.93
CA VAL A 188 0.27 -11.98 -8.10
C VAL A 188 -0.68 -11.41 -7.07
N LYS A 189 -1.90 -11.94 -6.97
CA LYS A 189 -2.81 -11.66 -5.86
C LYS A 189 -3.00 -12.91 -5.03
N PHE A 190 -2.82 -12.77 -3.72
CA PHE A 190 -3.08 -13.78 -2.72
C PHE A 190 -4.36 -13.44 -1.98
N ALA A 191 -5.21 -14.43 -1.79
CA ALA A 191 -6.54 -14.26 -1.23
C ALA A 191 -6.91 -15.40 -0.29
N VAL A 192 -7.86 -15.10 0.60
CA VAL A 192 -8.51 -16.07 1.49
C VAL A 192 -9.98 -16.17 1.16
N PHE A 193 -10.59 -17.31 1.50
CA PHE A 193 -12.03 -17.46 1.44
C PHE A 193 -12.69 -16.65 2.57
N VAL A 194 -13.84 -16.06 2.29
CA VAL A 194 -14.66 -15.36 3.28
C VAL A 194 -15.99 -16.07 3.37
N LYS A 195 -16.25 -16.72 4.50
CA LYS A 195 -17.53 -17.37 4.75
C LYS A 195 -18.64 -16.33 4.79
N LYS A 196 -19.65 -16.52 3.95
CA LYS A 196 -20.88 -15.73 3.92
C LYS A 196 -21.98 -16.48 4.68
N GLU A 197 -23.12 -15.83 4.82
CA GLU A 197 -24.34 -16.47 5.32
C GLU A 197 -24.73 -17.66 4.41
N LYS A 198 -25.41 -18.67 4.96
CA LYS A 198 -25.87 -19.88 4.23
C LYS A 198 -24.78 -20.79 3.64
N ALA A 199 -23.57 -20.79 4.21
CA ALA A 199 -22.44 -21.63 3.76
C ALA A 199 -21.95 -21.31 2.33
N GLU A 200 -22.22 -20.11 1.83
CA GLU A 200 -21.58 -19.58 0.64
C GLU A 200 -20.19 -19.04 0.99
N TYR A 201 -19.29 -18.99 0.00
CA TYR A 201 -17.97 -18.41 0.15
C TYR A 201 -17.76 -17.26 -0.83
N GLY A 202 -17.24 -16.15 -0.31
CA GLY A 202 -16.56 -15.12 -1.09
C GLY A 202 -15.05 -15.34 -1.10
N VAL A 203 -14.36 -14.44 -1.77
CA VAL A 203 -12.90 -14.38 -1.82
C VAL A 203 -12.46 -12.96 -1.52
N ARG A 204 -11.37 -12.79 -0.78
CA ARG A 204 -10.81 -11.48 -0.43
C ARG A 204 -9.31 -11.50 -0.56
N VAL A 205 -8.79 -10.56 -1.35
CA VAL A 205 -7.34 -10.34 -1.48
C VAL A 205 -6.79 -9.86 -0.14
N VAL A 206 -5.71 -10.50 0.30
CA VAL A 206 -4.99 -10.15 1.54
C VAL A 206 -3.59 -9.62 1.26
N GLN A 207 -3.00 -9.99 0.11
CA GLN A 207 -1.68 -9.54 -0.31
C GLN A 207 -1.61 -9.51 -1.84
N GLN A 208 -0.86 -8.57 -2.38
CA GLN A 208 -0.62 -8.46 -3.81
C GLN A 208 0.85 -8.08 -4.05
N ILE A 209 1.44 -8.68 -5.08
CA ILE A 209 2.84 -8.48 -5.45
C ILE A 209 2.90 -8.21 -6.94
N MET A 210 3.71 -7.25 -7.33
CA MET A 210 3.99 -6.93 -8.73
C MET A 210 5.47 -7.08 -9.01
N TRP A 211 5.79 -7.70 -10.13
CA TRP A 211 7.13 -7.82 -10.66
C TRP A 211 7.22 -6.98 -11.92
N VAL A 212 8.11 -6.00 -11.92
CA VAL A 212 8.40 -5.16 -13.09
C VAL A 212 9.91 -4.93 -13.12
N ASN A 213 10.54 -5.24 -14.26
CA ASN A 213 11.97 -5.04 -14.50
C ASN A 213 12.84 -5.69 -13.40
N GLY A 214 12.57 -6.96 -13.10
CA GLY A 214 13.26 -7.70 -12.03
C GLY A 214 13.01 -7.20 -10.60
N THR A 215 12.23 -6.14 -10.41
CA THR A 215 11.97 -5.55 -9.09
C THR A 215 10.64 -6.03 -8.53
N ARG A 216 10.67 -6.52 -7.28
CA ARG A 216 9.50 -6.98 -6.53
C ARG A 216 8.87 -5.82 -5.76
N TYR A 217 7.61 -5.55 -6.01
CA TYR A 217 6.81 -4.55 -5.29
C TYR A 217 5.67 -5.23 -4.54
N VAL A 218 5.65 -5.11 -3.21
CA VAL A 218 4.49 -5.51 -2.40
C VAL A 218 3.48 -4.36 -2.43
N LEU A 219 2.31 -4.60 -3.02
CA LEU A 219 1.27 -3.58 -3.11
C LEU A 219 0.42 -3.57 -1.86
N GLN A 220 0.22 -2.36 -1.34
CA GLN A 220 -0.70 -2.10 -0.24
C GLN A 220 -1.79 -1.15 -0.74
N GLU A 221 -3.05 -1.57 -0.61
CA GLU A 221 -4.18 -0.65 -0.74
C GLU A 221 -4.03 0.51 0.26
N ILE A 222 -4.28 1.72 -0.22
CA ILE A 222 -4.39 2.91 0.60
C ILE A 222 -5.85 3.33 0.60
N TYR A 223 -6.44 3.41 1.78
CA TYR A 223 -7.85 3.77 1.93
C TYR A 223 -7.99 5.30 1.91
N GLY A 224 -9.02 5.80 1.21
CA GLY A 224 -9.29 7.23 1.12
C GLY A 224 -8.71 7.91 -0.12
N ILE A 225 -8.03 7.16 -1.01
CA ILE A 225 -7.70 7.61 -2.37
C ILE A 225 -8.90 7.29 -3.27
N ARG A 226 -9.74 8.28 -3.60
CA ARG A 226 -10.74 8.11 -4.67
C ARG A 226 -10.02 8.22 -6.02
N ASN A 227 -10.12 7.17 -6.84
CA ASN A 227 -9.58 7.17 -8.19
C ASN A 227 -10.39 8.15 -9.07
N THR A 228 -9.73 9.06 -9.77
CA THR A 228 -10.36 10.06 -10.67
C THR A 228 -10.84 9.46 -12.00
N THR A 229 -10.69 8.15 -12.20
CA THR A 229 -11.08 7.48 -13.46
C THR A 229 -12.58 7.20 -13.58
N ASP A 230 -13.38 7.47 -12.55
CA ASP A 230 -14.83 7.28 -12.59
C ASP A 230 -15.50 8.51 -13.23
N LYS A 231 -15.42 8.61 -14.57
CA LYS A 231 -15.90 9.74 -15.40
C LYS A 231 -17.43 9.98 -15.34
N ASN A 232 -18.17 9.30 -14.46
CA ASN A 232 -19.63 9.37 -14.36
C ASN A 232 -20.17 9.98 -13.05
N VAL A 233 -19.31 10.51 -12.18
CA VAL A 233 -19.74 11.25 -10.98
C VAL A 233 -19.28 12.70 -11.13
N PRO A 234 -20.16 13.71 -10.97
CA PRO A 234 -19.71 15.10 -10.97
C PRO A 234 -18.56 15.25 -9.98
N GLU A 235 -17.47 15.87 -10.44
CA GLU A 235 -16.27 16.17 -9.64
C GLU A 235 -16.63 17.16 -8.52
N ASP A 236 -17.32 16.66 -7.51
CA ASP A 236 -17.49 17.36 -6.26
C ASP A 236 -16.18 17.15 -5.50
N ASP A 237 -15.39 18.21 -5.36
CA ASP A 237 -14.09 18.20 -4.66
C ASP A 237 -14.23 17.81 -3.16
N PHE A 238 -15.47 17.74 -2.68
CA PHE A 238 -15.86 17.19 -1.40
C PHE A 238 -15.44 15.72 -1.26
N GLY A 239 -14.28 15.53 -0.64
CA GLY A 239 -13.76 14.20 -0.29
C GLY A 239 -12.27 14.00 -0.56
N LYS A 240 -11.58 14.95 -1.20
CA LYS A 240 -10.12 14.92 -1.40
C LYS A 240 -9.33 15.69 -0.33
N GLU A 241 -10.01 16.52 0.45
CA GLU A 241 -9.41 17.40 1.46
C GLU A 241 -9.14 16.67 2.78
N CYS A 242 -8.08 17.08 3.47
CA CYS A 242 -7.68 16.65 4.80
C CYS A 242 -8.88 16.70 5.77
N VAL A 243 -9.13 15.62 6.50
CA VAL A 243 -10.29 15.52 7.42
C VAL A 243 -10.18 16.40 8.65
N VAL A 244 -9.01 17.01 8.88
CA VAL A 244 -8.74 17.87 10.04
C VAL A 244 -8.91 19.34 9.66
N CYS A 245 -8.25 19.82 8.61
CA CYS A 245 -8.36 21.23 8.20
C CYS A 245 -9.48 21.49 7.19
N LEU A 246 -9.93 20.47 6.44
CA LEU A 246 -10.93 20.61 5.37
C LEU A 246 -10.55 21.72 4.38
N SER A 247 -9.27 21.81 4.02
CA SER A 247 -8.77 22.87 3.13
C SER A 247 -7.65 22.34 2.22
N GLU A 248 -6.62 21.75 2.82
CA GLU A 248 -5.50 21.20 2.05
C GLU A 248 -5.82 19.77 1.55
N PRO A 249 -5.29 19.37 0.39
CA PRO A 249 -5.47 18.02 -0.12
C PRO A 249 -4.84 16.98 0.81
N ARG A 250 -5.38 15.77 0.80
CA ARG A 250 -4.77 14.62 1.48
C ARG A 250 -3.54 14.20 0.70
N ASP A 251 -2.41 14.11 1.38
CA ASP A 251 -1.13 13.63 0.86
C ASP A 251 -0.45 12.63 1.83
N THR A 252 -1.01 12.46 3.03
CA THR A 252 -0.36 11.71 4.10
C THR A 252 -1.19 10.51 4.54
N THR A 253 -0.56 9.33 4.50
CA THR A 253 -1.12 8.04 4.91
C THR A 253 -0.64 7.66 6.31
N VAL A 254 -1.56 7.15 7.13
CA VAL A 254 -1.29 6.69 8.50
C VAL A 254 -1.01 5.19 8.52
N LEU A 255 0.17 4.75 8.99
CA LEU A 255 0.52 3.34 9.14
C LEU A 255 0.34 2.86 10.60
N PRO A 256 -0.13 1.61 10.82
CA PRO A 256 -0.33 0.52 9.84
C PRO A 256 -1.74 0.48 9.22
N CYS A 257 -2.65 1.38 9.61
CA CYS A 257 -4.05 1.33 9.17
C CYS A 257 -4.30 1.72 7.70
N ARG A 258 -3.32 2.37 7.05
CA ARG A 258 -3.30 2.82 5.65
C ARG A 258 -4.41 3.81 5.26
N HIS A 259 -4.96 4.56 6.21
CA HIS A 259 -5.89 5.66 5.89
C HIS A 259 -5.13 6.92 5.45
N MET A 260 -5.35 7.33 4.21
CA MET A 260 -4.93 8.62 3.67
C MET A 260 -6.02 9.64 3.95
N CYS A 261 -5.85 10.41 5.03
CA CYS A 261 -6.89 11.30 5.55
C CYS A 261 -6.35 12.67 5.98
N LEU A 262 -5.05 12.90 5.86
CA LEU A 262 -4.38 14.10 6.39
C LEU A 262 -3.58 14.78 5.29
N CYS A 263 -3.49 16.11 5.37
CA CYS A 263 -2.41 16.86 4.72
C CYS A 263 -1.15 16.81 5.59
N ARG A 264 -0.02 17.17 4.99
CA ARG A 264 1.29 17.20 5.62
C ARG A 264 1.31 17.96 6.96
N GLU A 265 0.71 19.14 7.02
CA GLU A 265 0.73 20.00 8.21
C GLU A 265 -0.08 19.37 9.35
N CYS A 266 -1.28 18.87 9.05
CA CYS A 266 -2.14 18.23 10.03
C CYS A 266 -1.54 16.91 10.54
N ALA A 267 -0.85 16.17 9.68
CA ALA A 267 -0.19 14.92 10.06
C ALA A 267 0.96 15.16 11.06
N GLN A 268 1.73 16.24 10.88
CA GLN A 268 2.77 16.63 11.83
C GLN A 268 2.18 16.98 13.21
N LEU A 269 1.04 17.67 13.24
CA LEU A 269 0.36 18.03 14.49
C LEU A 269 -0.29 16.82 15.19
N LEU A 270 -0.82 15.86 14.44
CA LEU A 270 -1.51 14.68 14.97
C LEU A 270 -0.66 13.90 15.99
N ARG A 271 0.65 13.78 15.74
CA ARG A 271 1.57 13.05 16.63
C ARG A 271 1.70 13.68 18.02
N PHE A 272 1.50 14.98 18.14
CA PHE A 272 1.62 15.69 19.41
C PHE A 272 0.32 15.69 20.23
N GLN A 273 -0.83 15.47 19.58
CA GLN A 273 -2.12 15.58 20.23
C GLN A 273 -2.67 14.22 20.66
N THR A 274 -2.92 13.33 19.69
CA THR A 274 -3.64 12.08 19.94
C THR A 274 -2.83 10.85 19.56
N ASN A 275 -1.91 10.99 18.60
CA ASN A 275 -1.16 9.90 17.96
C ASN A 275 -2.06 8.71 17.54
N LYS A 276 -3.29 9.01 17.09
CA LYS A 276 -4.26 8.01 16.60
C LYS A 276 -4.82 8.44 15.25
N CYS A 277 -5.06 7.47 14.37
CA CYS A 277 -5.71 7.72 13.09
C CYS A 277 -7.09 8.38 13.29
N PRO A 278 -7.43 9.49 12.61
CA PRO A 278 -8.75 10.11 12.70
C PRO A 278 -9.91 9.21 12.26
N ILE A 279 -9.64 8.26 11.36
CA ILE A 279 -10.67 7.38 10.77
C ILE A 279 -10.94 6.17 11.67
N CYS A 280 -9.92 5.35 11.93
CA CYS A 280 -10.09 4.08 12.66
C CYS A 280 -9.62 4.11 14.12
N ARG A 281 -9.05 5.23 14.58
CA ARG A 281 -8.52 5.43 15.95
C ARG A 281 -7.37 4.50 16.35
N GLN A 282 -6.84 3.72 15.41
CA GLN A 282 -5.66 2.89 15.61
C GLN A 282 -4.43 3.77 15.87
N PRO A 283 -3.52 3.40 16.79
CA PRO A 283 -2.32 4.18 17.07
C PRO A 283 -1.46 4.36 15.82
N VAL A 284 -0.89 5.55 15.67
CA VAL A 284 0.01 5.87 14.56
C VAL A 284 1.42 5.40 14.89
N GLU A 285 1.94 4.48 14.08
CA GLU A 285 3.33 4.03 14.16
C GLU A 285 4.22 4.91 13.29
N ARG A 286 3.82 5.11 12.02
CA ARG A 286 4.52 5.95 11.05
C ARG A 286 3.55 6.73 10.17
N LEU A 287 4.07 7.80 9.57
CA LEU A 287 3.35 8.64 8.62
C LEU A 287 4.12 8.61 7.30
N LEU A 288 3.41 8.31 6.22
CA LEU A 288 3.95 8.24 4.86
C LEU A 288 3.36 9.40 4.06
N GLU A 289 4.21 10.34 3.66
CA GLU A 289 3.83 11.44 2.76
C GLU A 289 4.03 10.96 1.31
N ILE A 290 3.00 11.15 0.48
CA ILE A 290 2.92 10.72 -0.92
C ILE A 290 2.88 11.97 -1.78
N GLU A 291 3.99 12.27 -2.46
CA GLU A 291 4.05 13.33 -3.46
C GLU A 291 3.64 12.75 -4.82
N VAL A 292 2.54 13.24 -5.39
CA VAL A 292 2.08 12.88 -6.75
C VAL A 292 2.59 13.95 -7.71
N ASP A 293 3.41 13.56 -8.70
CA ASP A 293 3.88 14.48 -9.73
C ASP A 293 2.70 14.90 -10.64
N SER A 294 2.24 16.15 -10.49
CA SER A 294 1.08 16.71 -11.23
C SER A 294 1.24 16.76 -12.75
N ASN A 295 2.43 16.46 -13.29
CA ASN A 295 2.66 16.38 -14.74
C ASN A 295 2.07 15.12 -15.40
N MET A 296 1.58 14.14 -14.64
CA MET A 296 0.96 12.93 -15.18
C MET A 296 -0.55 13.08 -15.48
N LEU A 297 -1.16 14.22 -15.15
CA LEU A 297 -2.59 14.48 -15.34
C LEU A 297 -2.94 15.19 -16.67
N HIS A 298 -1.94 15.52 -17.51
CA HIS A 298 -2.15 16.33 -18.72
C HIS A 298 -1.71 15.68 -20.05
N GLN A 299 -1.42 14.36 -20.07
CA GLN A 299 -1.12 13.64 -21.33
C GLN A 299 -2.29 12.79 -21.85
N GLY A 300 -3.53 13.19 -21.57
CA GLY A 300 -4.75 12.56 -22.12
C GLY A 300 -5.61 13.47 -22.99
N ASP A 301 -5.27 14.76 -23.11
CA ASP A 301 -5.96 15.72 -23.97
C ASP A 301 -5.00 16.27 -25.02
N GLN A 302 -4.80 15.52 -26.09
CA GLN A 302 -4.41 16.02 -27.41
C GLN A 302 -4.74 15.00 -28.50
#